data_AF-T1IQA0-F1
#
_entry.id   AF-T1IQA0-F1
#
_cell.length_a   1.000
_cell.length_b   1.000
_cell.length_c   1.000
_cell.angle_alpha   90.00
_cell.angle_beta   90.00
_cell.angle_gamma   90.00
#
_symmetry.space_group_name_H-M   'P 1'
#
loop_
_entity.id
_entity.type
_entity.pdbx_description
1 polymer ?
#
loop_
_entity_poly.entity_id
_entity_poly.type
_entity_poly.pdbx_seq_one_letter_code
_entity_poly.pdbx_strand_id
1 'polypeptide(L)'
;MAGTFRPDFLLVRQHMRDANADFRNLLLGFKYGGLPSVNSLHSIYNFQDKPWVLIQIQKRLGKENFPLTEQNYYPNHKEMRKPITY
;
A
#
# COMPACT_ATOMS: atom_id res chain seq x y z
N MET A 1 -16.07 24.13 16.74
CA MET A 1 -16.58 23.82 15.39
C MET A 1 -15.39 23.62 14.49
N ALA A 2 -15.23 22.44 13.89
CA ALA A 2 -14.32 22.32 12.76
C ALA A 2 -14.96 23.05 11.58
N GLY A 3 -14.30 24.09 11.07
CA GLY A 3 -14.79 24.81 9.90
C GLY A 3 -14.69 23.92 8.67
N THR A 4 -15.72 23.95 7.82
CA THR A 4 -15.64 23.36 6.48
C THR A 4 -14.64 24.16 5.64
N PHE A 5 -13.77 23.48 4.92
CA PHE A 5 -12.82 24.12 3.99
C PHE A 5 -12.66 23.28 2.72
N ARG A 6 -12.17 23.92 1.66
CA ARG A 6 -11.84 23.27 0.38
C ARG A 6 -10.31 23.26 0.25
N PRO A 7 -9.64 22.12 0.37
CA PRO A 7 -8.20 22.05 0.13
C PRO A 7 -7.92 22.22 -1.36
N ASP A 8 -6.82 22.90 -1.68
CA ASP A 8 -6.28 22.95 -3.06
C ASP A 8 -5.22 21.87 -3.30
N PHE A 9 -4.64 21.32 -2.22
CA PHE A 9 -3.59 20.31 -2.27
C PHE A 9 -3.57 19.45 -0.99
N LEU A 10 -3.09 18.21 -1.10
CA LEU A 10 -2.97 17.27 0.02
C LEU A 10 -1.54 16.78 0.25
N LEU A 11 -1.07 16.85 1.50
CA LEU A 11 0.13 16.14 1.95
C LEU A 11 -0.31 14.97 2.84
N VAL A 12 -0.13 13.74 2.37
CA VAL A 12 -0.56 12.54 3.10
C VAL A 12 0.62 11.96 3.87
N ARG A 13 0.53 12.00 5.20
CA ARG A 13 1.59 11.52 6.12
C ARG A 13 1.17 10.36 7.02
N GLN A 14 -0.08 9.95 6.95
CA GLN A 14 -0.65 8.87 7.75
C GLN A 14 -1.00 7.67 6.88
N HIS A 15 -0.99 6.49 7.48
CA HIS A 15 -1.45 5.28 6.83
C HIS A 15 -2.97 5.35 6.61
N MET A 16 -3.42 4.94 5.42
CA MET A 16 -4.85 4.92 5.08
C MET A 16 -5.61 3.78 5.75
N ARG A 17 -4.88 2.78 6.27
CA ARG A 17 -5.46 1.65 6.97
C ARG A 17 -4.50 1.20 8.06
N ASP A 18 -5.06 0.92 9.22
CA ASP A 18 -4.40 0.30 10.35
C ASP A 18 -5.35 -0.76 10.96
N ALA A 19 -4.94 -1.46 12.03
CA ALA A 19 -5.74 -2.48 12.69
C ALA A 19 -7.11 -1.98 13.17
N ASN A 20 -7.21 -0.70 13.54
CA ASN A 20 -8.40 -0.12 14.16
C ASN A 20 -9.15 0.88 13.26
N ALA A 21 -8.58 1.28 12.12
CA ALA A 21 -9.14 2.35 11.31
C ALA A 21 -8.93 2.12 9.81
N ASP A 22 -9.94 2.49 9.03
CA ASP A 22 -9.95 2.42 7.56
C ASP A 22 -10.41 3.76 6.99
N PHE A 23 -9.48 4.46 6.35
CA PHE A 23 -9.66 5.78 5.74
C PHE A 23 -9.65 5.72 4.21
N ARG A 24 -9.78 4.54 3.61
CA ARG A 24 -9.76 4.38 2.14
C ARG A 24 -10.89 5.14 1.46
N ASN A 25 -12.03 5.28 2.13
CA ASN A 25 -13.14 6.12 1.68
C ASN A 25 -12.74 7.59 1.50
N LEU A 26 -11.93 8.15 2.41
CA LEU A 26 -11.42 9.52 2.29
C LEU A 26 -10.50 9.65 1.07
N LEU A 27 -9.61 8.69 0.86
CA LEU A 27 -8.72 8.66 -0.29
C LEU A 27 -9.50 8.65 -1.62
N LEU A 28 -10.56 7.84 -1.70
CA LEU A 28 -11.46 7.80 -2.84
C LEU A 28 -12.18 9.15 -3.04
N GLY A 29 -12.66 9.76 -1.96
CA GLY A 29 -13.28 11.09 -2.00
C GLY A 29 -12.33 12.16 -2.55
N PHE A 30 -11.08 12.18 -2.08
CA PHE A 30 -10.06 13.10 -2.59
C PHE A 30 -9.73 12.85 -4.06
N LYS A 31 -9.68 11.58 -4.48
CA LYS A 31 -9.42 11.21 -5.88
C LYS A 31 -10.56 11.66 -6.78
N TYR A 32 -11.80 11.47 -6.34
CA TYR A 32 -12.99 11.88 -7.06
C TYR A 32 -13.09 13.41 -7.15
N GLY A 33 -12.70 14.13 -6.09
CA GLY A 33 -12.60 15.59 -6.07
C GLY A 33 -11.45 16.16 -6.91
N GLY A 34 -10.64 15.33 -7.56
CA GLY A 34 -9.54 15.78 -8.42
C GLY A 34 -8.40 16.45 -7.67
N LEU A 35 -8.25 16.19 -6.37
CA LEU A 35 -7.24 16.88 -5.57
C LEU A 35 -5.82 16.39 -5.90
N PRO A 36 -4.88 17.32 -6.16
CA PRO A 36 -3.47 16.97 -6.24
C PRO A 36 -2.91 16.61 -4.86
N SER A 37 -1.92 15.71 -4.83
CA SER A 37 -1.33 15.26 -3.57
C SER A 37 0.12 14.82 -3.68
N VAL A 38 0.83 14.87 -2.56
CA VAL A 38 2.13 14.20 -2.35
C VAL A 38 2.00 13.16 -1.23
N ASN A 39 2.36 11.89 -1.46
CA ASN A 39 2.54 11.25 -2.78
C ASN A 39 1.22 11.26 -3.56
N SER A 40 1.22 10.90 -4.85
CA SER A 40 -0.02 10.88 -5.65
C SER A 40 -1.07 9.96 -5.03
N LEU A 41 -2.35 10.36 -5.08
CA LEU A 41 -3.46 9.54 -4.56
C LEU A 41 -3.49 8.14 -5.18
N HIS A 42 -3.06 8.02 -6.45
CA HIS A 42 -2.93 6.72 -7.13
C HIS A 42 -1.83 5.85 -6.50
N SER A 43 -0.65 6.41 -6.25
CA SER A 43 0.42 5.67 -5.57
C SER A 43 0.02 5.26 -4.15
N ILE A 44 -0.66 6.14 -3.41
CA ILE A 44 -1.12 5.85 -2.04
C ILE A 44 -2.17 4.72 -2.05
N TYR A 45 -3.04 4.68 -3.06
CA TYR A 45 -4.00 3.58 -3.23
C TYR A 45 -3.29 2.25 -3.49
N ASN A 46 -2.33 2.21 -4.43
CA ASN A 46 -1.62 0.99 -4.78
C ASN A 46 -0.67 0.47 -3.69
N PHE A 47 -0.20 1.35 -2.78
CA PHE A 47 0.75 0.98 -1.73
C PHE A 47 0.09 0.32 -0.51
N GLN A 48 -1.23 0.08 -0.54
CA GLN A 48 -1.96 -0.55 0.55
C GLN A 48 -1.64 -2.03 0.69
N ASP A 49 -1.37 -2.72 -0.42
CA ASP A 49 -1.05 -4.15 -0.43
C ASP A 49 0.45 -4.36 -0.73
N LYS A 50 1.25 -4.56 0.33
CA LYS A 50 2.68 -4.90 0.25
C LYS A 50 2.83 -6.41 0.09
N PRO A 51 3.08 -6.90 -1.14
CA PRO A 51 4.43 -7.42 -1.47
C PRO A 51 4.86 -7.26 -2.94
N TRP A 52 3.96 -6.89 -3.85
CA TRP A 52 4.14 -7.16 -5.29
C TRP A 52 5.10 -6.19 -6.00
N VAL A 53 5.17 -4.92 -5.60
CA VAL A 53 6.00 -3.91 -6.27
C VAL A 53 7.48 -4.26 -6.19
N LEU A 54 7.95 -4.68 -5.02
CA LEU A 54 9.36 -5.04 -4.81
C LEU A 54 9.75 -6.31 -5.56
N ILE A 55 8.82 -7.27 -5.70
CA ILE A 55 9.02 -8.48 -6.49
C ILE A 55 9.20 -8.13 -7.97
N GLN A 56 8.42 -7.19 -8.50
CA GLN A 56 8.57 -6.75 -9.90
C GLN A 56 9.92 -6.06 -10.15
N ILE A 57 10.40 -5.27 -9.19
CA ILE A 57 11.73 -4.66 -9.27
C ILE A 57 12.83 -5.74 -9.28
N GLN A 58 12.74 -6.73 -8.38
CA GLN A 58 13.70 -7.83 -8.35
C GLN A 58 13.71 -8.63 -9.66
N LYS A 59 12.53 -8.94 -10.22
CA LYS A 59 12.43 -9.64 -11.51
C LYS A 59 13.10 -8.90 -12.65
N ARG A 60 13.05 -7.56 -12.64
CA ARG A 60 13.65 -6.71 -13.66
C ARG A 60 15.18 -6.56 -13.48
N LEU A 61 15.65 -6.43 -12.25
CA LEU A 61 17.07 -6.13 -11.95
C LEU A 61 17.92 -7.38 -11.68
N GLY A 62 17.29 -8.50 -11.37
CA GLY A 62 17.96 -9.72 -10.92
C GLY A 62 18.27 -9.71 -9.41
N LYS A 63 18.45 -10.91 -8.84
CA LYS A 63 18.71 -11.09 -7.40
C LYS A 63 20.02 -10.43 -6.95
N GLU A 64 21.03 -10.38 -7.82
CA GLU A 64 22.33 -9.79 -7.50
C GLU A 64 22.23 -8.26 -7.34
N ASN A 65 21.53 -7.58 -8.24
CA ASN A 65 21.38 -6.11 -8.19
C ASN A 65 20.27 -5.66 -7.23
N PHE A 66 19.31 -6.55 -6.92
CA PHE A 66 18.22 -6.27 -6.01
C PHE A 66 17.95 -7.49 -5.09
N PRO A 67 18.74 -7.66 -4.01
CA PRO A 67 18.68 -8.82 -3.13
C PRO A 67 17.51 -8.73 -2.13
N LEU A 68 16.28 -8.87 -2.65
CA LEU A 68 15.07 -8.98 -1.82
C LEU A 68 15.09 -10.30 -1.05
N THR A 69 14.81 -10.25 0.25
CA THR A 69 14.57 -11.44 1.09
C THR A 69 13.47 -12.31 0.49
N GLU A 70 13.68 -13.63 0.50
CA GLU A 70 12.67 -14.59 0.05
C GLU A 70 11.40 -14.47 0.91
N GLN A 71 10.26 -14.31 0.24
CA GLN A 71 8.97 -14.08 0.86
C GLN A 71 7.96 -15.09 0.33
N ASN A 72 7.21 -15.71 1.24
CA ASN A 72 6.08 -16.57 0.91
C ASN A 72 4.78 -15.79 1.15
N TYR A 73 3.92 -15.73 0.14
CA TYR A 73 2.60 -15.12 0.26
C TYR A 73 1.55 -16.19 0.52
N TYR A 74 0.80 -16.03 1.62
CA TYR A 74 -0.32 -16.89 1.97
C TYR A 74 -1.62 -16.07 1.91
N PRO A 75 -2.54 -16.35 0.96
CA PRO A 75 -3.80 -15.61 0.84
C PRO A 75 -4.67 -15.67 2.10
N ASN A 76 -4.53 -16.73 2.89
CA ASN A 76 -5.22 -16.92 4.16
C ASN A 76 -4.44 -17.94 5.02
N HIS A 77 -4.85 -18.09 6.29
CA HIS A 77 -4.17 -18.94 7.27
C HIS A 77 -4.18 -20.45 6.92
N LYS A 78 -5.09 -20.93 6.05
CA LYS A 78 -5.17 -22.36 5.70
C LYS A 78 -4.00 -22.80 4.82
N GLU A 79 -3.41 -21.87 4.09
CA GLU A 79 -2.24 -22.09 3.25
C GLU A 79 -0.93 -22.08 4.05
N MET A 80 -0.95 -21.60 5.31
CA MET A 80 0.21 -21.59 6.21
C MET A 80 0.45 -22.97 6.83
N ARG A 81 0.69 -23.97 5.99
CA ARG A 81 1.10 -25.30 6.45
C ARG A 81 2.54 -25.26 6.93
N LYS A 82 2.83 -25.98 8.02
CA LYS A 82 4.21 -26.18 8.46
C LYS A 82 4.99 -26.84 7.31
N PRO A 83 6.25 -26.46 7.08
CA PRO A 83 7.10 -27.20 6.16
C PRO A 83 7.09 -28.67 6.57
N ILE A 84 6.94 -29.59 5.61
CA ILE A 84 7.09 -31.01 5.89
C ILE A 84 8.56 -31.23 6.25
N THR A 85 8.85 -31.43 7.53
CA THR A 85 10.12 -31.95 8.00
C THR A 85 10.10 -33.46 7.82
N TYR A 86 11.02 -33.98 7.00
CA TYR A 86 11.37 -35.41 6.95
C TYR A 86 12.26 -35.78 8.14
#